data_AF-A0A0F4YRV3-F1
#
_entry.id   AF-A0A0F4YRV3-F1
#
_cell.length_a   1.000
_cell.length_b   1.000
_cell.length_c   1.000
_cell.angle_alpha   90.00
_cell.angle_beta   90.00
_cell.angle_gamma   90.00
#
_symmetry.space_group_name_H-M   'P 1'
#
loop_
_entity.id
_entity.type
_entity.pdbx_description
1 polymer ?
#
loop_
_entity_poly.entity_id
_entity_poly.type
_entity_poly.pdbx_seq_one_letter_code
_entity_poly.pdbx_strand_id
1 'polypeptide(L)'
;MFAGWQVIAEEVLRDRIGKPDYIEIITMVIACRILVKKAVAAGAKALFLPEASDYIASSSAETVSLVRSVQDSEFVLGLQKEARQAKLPINVGIHEPAEGGTKVKNTLIWIDEQGEIVHRYQKIHLFDVEIKNGPVLKESESVEKGTEILPPFDTAIGRVGLSICFDLRFPEISLALKRQNAQIITYPSAFTVPTGKAHWEALLRARAIETQSYVIAAAQAGPHNEKRTSYGHSMIVNPWGEVVAKLGGEYKEPEIATAEIDLDLVAKVRSEMPLLRRTDVYPEFCTLFQTSTWCTSLYTKQSFAVEDIRIYTLRPRTRILSVPIP
;
A
#
# COMPACT_ATOMS: atom_id res chain seq x y z
N MET A 1 -25.45 -6.86 -0.72
CA MET A 1 -25.77 -5.46 -0.33
C MET A 1 -24.74 -4.56 -0.99
N PHE A 2 -25.14 -3.78 -2.01
CA PHE A 2 -24.24 -2.98 -2.85
C PHE A 2 -23.57 -1.85 -2.06
N ALA A 3 -22.23 -1.81 -2.04
CA ALA A 3 -21.48 -0.87 -1.21
C ALA A 3 -21.01 0.41 -1.96
N GLY A 4 -21.41 0.57 -3.23
CA GLY A 4 -21.20 1.78 -4.02
C GLY A 4 -19.82 1.88 -4.71
N TRP A 5 -19.67 2.96 -5.49
CA TRP A 5 -18.48 3.26 -6.28
C TRP A 5 -17.30 3.63 -5.38
N GLN A 6 -16.09 3.25 -5.78
CA GLN A 6 -14.84 3.64 -5.13
C GLN A 6 -13.94 4.34 -6.09
N VAL A 7 -13.10 5.22 -5.58
CA VAL A 7 -12.17 5.99 -6.40
C VAL A 7 -10.75 5.73 -5.95
N ILE A 8 -9.93 5.26 -6.86
CA ILE A 8 -8.49 5.36 -6.71
C ILE A 8 -8.01 6.59 -7.46
N ALA A 9 -7.25 7.44 -6.78
CA ALA A 9 -6.53 8.52 -7.40
C ALA A 9 -5.10 8.11 -7.76
N GLU A 10 -4.63 8.62 -8.89
CA GLU A 10 -3.22 8.63 -9.26
C GLU A 10 -2.75 10.08 -9.25
N GLU A 11 -1.77 10.37 -8.41
CA GLU A 11 -1.20 11.70 -8.28
C GLU A 11 0.08 11.79 -9.12
N VAL A 12 0.18 12.86 -9.91
CA VAL A 12 1.35 13.18 -10.72
C VAL A 12 2.00 14.43 -10.14
N LEU A 13 3.13 14.26 -9.48
CA LEU A 13 3.91 15.32 -8.86
C LEU A 13 5.00 15.79 -9.84
N ARG A 14 4.63 16.49 -10.91
CA ARG A 14 5.58 16.93 -11.97
C ARG A 14 6.52 18.04 -11.49
N ASP A 15 7.79 17.92 -11.90
CA ASP A 15 8.87 18.94 -11.91
C ASP A 15 9.21 19.61 -10.58
N ARG A 16 9.94 18.89 -9.72
CA ARG A 16 10.52 19.43 -8.49
C ARG A 16 11.98 19.81 -8.66
N ILE A 17 12.23 21.09 -8.90
CA ILE A 17 13.54 21.72 -8.78
C ILE A 17 13.45 22.77 -7.67
N GLY A 18 13.84 22.41 -6.44
CA GLY A 18 13.88 23.36 -5.31
C GLY A 18 13.37 22.77 -3.99
N LYS A 19 13.56 23.53 -2.91
CA LYS A 19 12.91 23.26 -1.61
C LYS A 19 11.40 23.45 -1.79
N PRO A 20 10.54 22.63 -1.17
CA PRO A 20 9.11 22.89 -1.17
C PRO A 20 8.82 24.21 -0.44
N ASP A 21 8.58 25.23 -1.24
CA ASP A 21 8.00 26.47 -0.76
C ASP A 21 6.49 26.27 -0.56
N TYR A 22 5.87 27.17 0.21
CA TYR A 22 4.43 27.23 0.49
C TYR A 22 3.51 26.96 -0.73
N ILE A 23 3.97 27.35 -1.92
CA ILE A 23 3.30 27.18 -3.21
C ILE A 23 3.11 25.70 -3.58
N GLU A 24 4.07 24.83 -3.25
CA GLU A 24 3.98 23.40 -3.56
C GLU A 24 2.88 22.73 -2.74
N ILE A 25 2.82 23.00 -1.43
CA ILE A 25 1.77 22.45 -0.54
C ILE A 25 0.39 22.87 -1.02
N ILE A 26 0.21 24.13 -1.41
CA ILE A 26 -1.04 24.62 -2.00
C ILE A 26 -1.38 23.85 -3.28
N THR A 27 -0.40 23.58 -4.13
CA THR A 27 -0.60 22.83 -5.38
C THR A 27 -1.08 21.41 -5.10
N MET A 28 -0.56 20.76 -4.06
CA MET A 28 -0.98 19.41 -3.65
C MET A 28 -2.42 19.40 -3.14
N VAL A 29 -2.78 20.39 -2.31
CA VAL A 29 -4.16 20.55 -1.84
C VAL A 29 -5.12 20.78 -3.01
N ILE A 30 -4.71 21.55 -4.03
CA ILE A 30 -5.50 21.77 -5.25
C ILE A 30 -5.67 20.46 -6.03
N ALA A 31 -4.60 19.68 -6.22
CA ALA A 31 -4.66 18.38 -6.90
C ALA A 31 -5.62 17.42 -6.17
N CYS A 32 -5.47 17.29 -4.86
CA CYS A 32 -6.38 16.51 -4.02
C CYS A 32 -7.83 16.99 -4.12
N ARG A 33 -8.07 18.30 -4.15
CA ARG A 33 -9.41 18.86 -4.32
C ARG A 33 -10.03 18.51 -5.67
N ILE A 34 -9.24 18.48 -6.75
CA ILE A 34 -9.70 18.00 -8.07
C ILE A 34 -10.12 16.53 -7.96
N LEU A 35 -9.32 15.70 -7.31
CA LEU A 35 -9.62 14.28 -7.09
C LEU A 35 -10.88 14.07 -6.25
N VAL A 36 -11.07 14.84 -5.17
CA VAL A 36 -12.30 14.82 -4.35
C VAL A 36 -13.52 15.19 -5.19
N LYS A 37 -13.44 16.24 -6.01
CA LYS A 37 -14.56 16.62 -6.89
C LYS A 37 -14.89 15.54 -7.92
N LYS A 38 -13.86 14.96 -8.57
CA LYS A 38 -14.04 13.85 -9.50
C LYS A 38 -14.69 12.64 -8.79
N ALA A 39 -14.26 12.35 -7.56
CA ALA A 39 -14.78 11.25 -6.77
C ALA A 39 -16.25 11.44 -6.38
N VAL A 40 -16.62 12.64 -5.91
CA VAL A 40 -18.01 13.00 -5.61
C VAL A 40 -18.88 12.91 -6.87
N ALA A 41 -18.40 13.43 -8.01
CA ALA A 41 -19.13 13.37 -9.28
C ALA A 41 -19.35 11.92 -9.75
N ALA A 42 -18.41 11.01 -9.45
CA ALA A 42 -18.53 9.59 -9.72
C ALA A 42 -19.39 8.82 -8.70
N GLY A 43 -19.95 9.49 -7.67
CA GLY A 43 -20.78 8.86 -6.65
C GLY A 43 -19.99 7.98 -5.67
N ALA A 44 -18.71 8.26 -5.48
CA ALA A 44 -17.83 7.45 -4.66
C ALA A 44 -18.19 7.49 -3.17
N LYS A 45 -17.91 6.39 -2.47
CA LYS A 45 -18.11 6.24 -1.01
C LYS A 45 -16.83 6.36 -0.19
N ALA A 46 -15.68 6.33 -0.85
CA ALA A 46 -14.37 6.64 -0.28
C ALA A 46 -13.40 7.00 -1.41
N LEU A 47 -12.43 7.86 -1.08
CA LEU A 47 -11.31 8.22 -1.95
C LEU A 47 -10.01 7.62 -1.40
N PHE A 48 -9.27 6.93 -2.24
CA PHE A 48 -7.96 6.37 -1.92
C PHE A 48 -6.86 7.15 -2.65
N LEU A 49 -6.00 7.81 -1.88
CA LEU A 49 -4.84 8.56 -2.34
C LEU A 49 -3.56 7.74 -2.12
N PRO A 50 -2.49 7.98 -2.91
CA PRO A 50 -1.26 7.21 -2.83
C PRO A 50 -0.45 7.37 -1.51
N GLU A 51 0.65 6.61 -1.44
CA GLU A 51 1.71 6.83 -0.45
C GLU A 51 2.38 8.18 -0.69
N ALA A 52 2.84 8.85 0.38
CA ALA A 52 3.61 10.11 0.28
C ALA A 52 2.90 11.18 -0.58
N SER A 53 1.57 11.31 -0.41
CA SER A 53 0.74 12.28 -1.14
C SER A 53 0.99 13.72 -0.68
N ASP A 54 1.57 13.90 0.51
CA ASP A 54 1.98 15.21 1.01
C ASP A 54 3.23 15.74 0.28
N TYR A 55 4.27 14.91 0.13
CA TYR A 55 5.46 15.21 -0.66
C TYR A 55 6.33 13.97 -0.93
N ILE A 56 7.14 14.02 -1.99
CA ILE A 56 8.28 13.12 -2.20
C ILE A 56 9.55 13.95 -2.29
N ALA A 57 10.39 13.92 -1.25
CA ALA A 57 11.61 14.71 -1.20
C ALA A 57 12.74 14.14 -2.09
N SER A 58 13.74 14.97 -2.35
CA SER A 58 14.96 14.63 -3.09
C SER A 58 16.06 14.05 -2.17
N SER A 59 15.93 14.18 -0.85
CA SER A 59 16.87 13.63 0.13
C SER A 59 16.25 13.35 1.50
N SER A 60 16.89 12.48 2.28
CA SER A 60 16.53 12.16 3.67
C SER A 60 16.45 13.41 4.57
N ALA A 61 17.40 14.33 4.44
CA ALA A 61 17.43 15.57 5.22
C ALA A 61 16.27 16.50 4.85
N GLU A 62 15.91 16.55 3.57
CA GLU A 62 14.77 17.33 3.10
C GLU A 62 13.46 16.75 3.62
N THR A 63 13.27 15.42 3.59
CA THR A 63 12.11 14.75 4.19
C THR A 63 11.91 15.19 5.64
N VAL A 64 12.96 15.14 6.46
CA VAL A 64 12.89 15.54 7.87
C VAL A 64 12.59 17.04 8.02
N SER A 65 13.09 17.89 7.12
CA SER A 65 12.84 19.34 7.18
C SER A 65 11.39 19.74 6.82
N LEU A 66 10.73 18.93 6.00
CA LEU A 66 9.39 19.18 5.47
C LEU A 66 8.28 18.66 6.36
N VAL A 67 8.56 17.63 7.14
CA VAL A 67 7.55 16.99 7.98
C VAL A 67 6.88 17.99 8.91
N ARG A 68 5.57 17.89 9.03
CA ARG A 68 4.74 18.66 9.96
C ARG A 68 3.83 17.71 10.70
N SER A 69 3.44 18.07 11.91
CA SER A 69 2.38 17.37 12.63
C SER A 69 1.08 17.45 11.82
N VAL A 70 0.12 16.54 12.05
CA VAL A 70 -1.19 16.63 11.39
C VAL A 70 -1.96 17.91 11.76
N GLN A 71 -1.65 18.52 12.90
CA GLN A 71 -2.25 19.78 13.36
C GLN A 71 -1.67 21.00 12.63
N ASP A 72 -0.42 20.92 12.16
CA ASP A 72 0.31 22.02 11.51
C ASP A 72 0.48 21.82 10.00
N SER A 73 0.10 20.65 9.49
CA SER A 73 0.21 20.31 8.06
C SER A 73 -0.97 20.89 7.28
N GLU A 74 -0.72 21.94 6.51
CA GLU A 74 -1.75 22.54 5.64
C GLU A 74 -2.32 21.54 4.63
N PHE A 75 -1.52 20.56 4.19
CA PHE A 75 -1.98 19.47 3.35
C PHE A 75 -3.07 18.64 4.06
N VAL A 76 -2.80 18.20 5.29
CA VAL A 76 -3.73 17.39 6.07
C VAL A 76 -4.97 18.20 6.45
N LEU A 77 -4.80 19.44 6.94
CA LEU A 77 -5.90 20.34 7.26
C LEU A 77 -6.79 20.61 6.04
N GLY A 78 -6.18 20.78 4.86
CA GLY A 78 -6.88 20.90 3.59
C GLY A 78 -7.73 19.67 3.27
N LEU A 79 -7.16 18.47 3.40
CA LEU A 79 -7.90 17.21 3.18
C LEU A 79 -9.03 16.99 4.19
N GLN A 80 -8.81 17.29 5.48
CA GLN A 80 -9.87 17.20 6.50
C GLN A 80 -11.05 18.11 6.16
N LYS A 81 -10.76 19.34 5.69
CA LYS A 81 -11.79 20.27 5.22
C LYS A 81 -12.53 19.74 4.00
N GLU A 82 -11.83 19.24 2.99
CA GLU A 82 -12.46 18.71 1.77
C GLU A 82 -13.28 17.45 2.06
N ALA A 83 -12.79 16.53 2.91
CA ALA A 83 -13.53 15.35 3.35
C ALA A 83 -14.86 15.72 4.03
N ARG A 84 -14.81 16.70 4.96
CA ARG A 84 -15.99 17.22 5.67
C ARG A 84 -17.00 17.89 4.72
N GLN A 85 -16.51 18.69 3.79
CA GLN A 85 -17.37 19.42 2.84
C GLN A 85 -18.03 18.47 1.84
N ALA A 86 -17.28 17.49 1.35
CA ALA A 86 -17.75 16.50 0.39
C ALA A 86 -18.55 15.37 1.03
N LYS A 87 -18.47 15.20 2.37
CA LYS A 87 -18.92 14.00 3.10
C LYS A 87 -18.35 12.73 2.47
N LEU A 88 -17.06 12.75 2.21
CA LEU A 88 -16.34 11.68 1.53
C LEU A 88 -15.13 11.27 2.38
N PRO A 89 -15.08 10.03 2.89
CA PRO A 89 -13.90 9.52 3.57
C PRO A 89 -12.69 9.49 2.64
N ILE A 90 -11.51 9.78 3.18
CA ILE A 90 -10.25 9.82 2.44
C ILE A 90 -9.22 8.94 3.13
N ASN A 91 -8.66 7.97 2.40
CA ASN A 91 -7.49 7.21 2.80
C ASN A 91 -6.25 7.81 2.11
N VAL A 92 -5.23 8.23 2.87
CA VAL A 92 -4.08 8.94 2.31
C VAL A 92 -2.79 8.63 3.05
N GLY A 93 -1.72 8.37 2.29
CA GLY A 93 -0.37 8.23 2.84
C GLY A 93 0.31 9.58 3.01
N ILE A 94 0.82 9.85 4.21
CA ILE A 94 1.51 11.08 4.61
C ILE A 94 2.76 10.76 5.42
N HIS A 95 3.58 11.78 5.66
CA HIS A 95 4.67 11.74 6.62
C HIS A 95 4.25 12.41 7.94
N GLU A 96 4.55 11.77 9.06
CA GLU A 96 4.40 12.36 10.41
C GLU A 96 5.75 12.46 11.12
N PRO A 97 5.94 13.40 12.07
CA PRO A 97 7.19 13.48 12.84
C PRO A 97 7.42 12.21 13.66
N ALA A 98 8.63 11.64 13.62
CA ALA A 98 9.04 10.60 14.56
C ALA A 98 9.61 11.21 15.85
N GLU A 99 9.65 10.42 16.92
CA GLU A 99 10.29 10.85 18.16
C GLU A 99 11.79 11.13 17.92
N GLY A 100 12.30 12.20 18.55
CA GLY A 100 13.71 12.60 18.41
C GLY A 100 14.05 13.41 17.14
N GLY A 101 13.10 13.61 16.22
CA GLY A 101 13.22 14.61 15.13
C GLY A 101 14.28 14.32 14.05
N THR A 102 14.89 13.14 14.06
CA THR A 102 15.89 12.72 13.06
C THR A 102 15.30 11.82 11.96
N LYS A 103 14.08 11.34 12.17
CA LYS A 103 13.31 10.50 11.24
C LYS A 103 11.87 10.98 11.16
N VAL A 104 11.16 10.46 10.18
CA VAL A 104 9.71 10.61 10.00
C VAL A 104 9.04 9.24 10.09
N LYS A 105 7.73 9.24 10.24
CA LYS A 105 6.87 8.05 10.10
C LYS A 105 6.24 8.08 8.71
N ASN A 106 6.15 6.94 8.05
CA ASN A 106 5.34 6.77 6.84
C ASN A 106 3.98 6.24 7.29
N THR A 107 2.98 7.12 7.29
CA THR A 107 1.68 6.89 7.91
C THR A 107 0.57 6.90 6.88
N LEU A 108 -0.28 5.89 6.89
CA LEU A 108 -1.56 5.87 6.20
C LEU A 108 -2.68 6.25 7.16
N ILE A 109 -3.34 7.38 6.90
CA ILE A 109 -4.47 7.84 7.70
C ILE A 109 -5.81 7.60 6.99
N TRP A 110 -6.86 7.43 7.79
CA TRP A 110 -8.25 7.43 7.35
C TRP A 110 -8.96 8.65 7.95
N ILE A 111 -9.33 9.57 7.07
CA ILE A 111 -10.13 10.76 7.40
C ILE A 111 -11.59 10.42 7.12
N ASP A 112 -12.47 10.58 8.12
CA ASP A 112 -13.89 10.28 7.98
C ASP A 112 -14.69 11.43 7.30
N GLU A 113 -16.00 11.25 7.17
CA GLU A 113 -16.93 12.24 6.58
C GLU A 113 -17.08 13.51 7.45
N GLN A 114 -16.65 13.47 8.70
CA GLN A 114 -16.59 14.62 9.60
C GLN A 114 -15.26 15.35 9.49
N GLY A 115 -14.31 14.84 8.70
CA GLY A 115 -12.98 15.39 8.56
C GLY A 115 -12.04 14.99 9.71
N GLU A 116 -12.39 14.00 10.51
CA GLU A 116 -11.58 13.54 11.64
C GLU A 116 -10.68 12.36 11.24
N ILE A 117 -9.44 12.34 11.74
CA ILE A 117 -8.53 11.20 11.55
C ILE A 117 -8.91 10.10 12.54
N VAL A 118 -9.61 9.07 12.07
CA VAL A 118 -10.17 8.00 12.93
C VAL A 118 -9.33 6.71 12.92
N HIS A 119 -8.51 6.50 11.89
CA HIS A 119 -7.54 5.40 11.84
C HIS A 119 -6.19 5.87 11.32
N ARG A 120 -5.13 5.24 11.82
CA ARG A 120 -3.74 5.60 11.53
C ARG A 120 -2.87 4.34 11.53
N TYR A 121 -2.30 3.97 10.40
CA TYR A 121 -1.37 2.84 10.25
C TYR A 121 0.04 3.35 9.90
N GLN A 122 1.07 2.90 10.62
CA GLN A 122 2.46 3.21 10.31
C GLN A 122 3.11 2.03 9.55
N LYS A 123 3.77 2.31 8.43
CA LYS A 123 4.44 1.32 7.57
C LYS A 123 5.44 0.49 8.37
N ILE A 124 5.26 -0.83 8.36
CA ILE A 124 6.11 -1.74 9.15
C ILE A 124 7.31 -2.26 8.35
N HIS A 125 7.17 -2.45 7.03
CA HIS A 125 8.26 -2.87 6.16
C HIS A 125 8.83 -1.69 5.37
N LEU A 126 10.07 -1.29 5.68
CA LEU A 126 10.79 -0.25 4.93
C LEU A 126 11.59 -0.84 3.77
N PHE A 127 11.64 -0.09 2.67
CA PHE A 127 12.36 -0.47 1.47
C PHE A 127 13.81 -0.02 1.51
N ASP A 128 14.69 -0.98 1.83
CA ASP A 128 16.15 -0.81 1.74
C ASP A 128 16.70 -1.69 0.62
N VAL A 129 17.24 -1.07 -0.42
CA VAL A 129 17.91 -1.74 -1.54
C VAL A 129 19.27 -1.10 -1.79
N GLU A 130 20.29 -1.95 -1.84
CA GLU A 130 21.65 -1.59 -2.22
C GLU A 130 22.11 -2.54 -3.34
N ILE A 131 22.05 -2.06 -4.58
CA ILE A 131 22.49 -2.83 -5.75
C ILE A 131 23.94 -2.46 -6.06
N LYS A 132 24.83 -3.44 -6.14
CA LYS A 132 26.23 -3.22 -6.55
C LYS A 132 26.27 -2.53 -7.92
N ASN A 133 26.87 -1.35 -7.99
CA ASN A 133 26.89 -0.47 -9.18
C ASN A 133 25.49 -0.03 -9.67
N GLY A 134 24.49 -0.05 -8.80
CA GLY A 134 23.11 0.34 -9.11
C GLY A 134 22.56 1.37 -8.11
N PRO A 135 21.24 1.61 -8.12
CA PRO A 135 20.62 2.54 -7.19
C PRO A 135 20.73 2.04 -5.75
N VAL A 136 21.03 2.98 -4.85
CA VAL A 136 20.96 2.80 -3.41
C VAL A 136 19.76 3.60 -2.91
N LEU A 137 18.78 2.91 -2.35
CA LEU A 137 17.62 3.53 -1.72
C LEU A 137 17.44 2.91 -0.33
N LYS A 138 17.68 3.69 0.71
CA LYS A 138 17.59 3.25 2.11
C LYS A 138 16.50 4.06 2.80
N GLU A 139 15.25 3.63 2.68
CA GLU A 139 14.12 4.28 3.36
C GLU A 139 14.34 4.34 4.88
N SER A 140 15.03 3.34 5.45
CA SER A 140 15.33 3.30 6.88
C SER A 140 16.27 4.39 7.40
N GLU A 141 16.97 5.13 6.54
CA GLU A 141 17.81 6.27 6.95
C GLU A 141 16.95 7.43 7.49
N SER A 142 15.81 7.71 6.86
CA SER A 142 14.92 8.82 7.23
C SER A 142 13.58 8.38 7.80
N VAL A 143 13.20 7.10 7.72
CA VAL A 143 11.88 6.61 8.15
C VAL A 143 11.99 5.64 9.33
N GLU A 144 11.10 5.82 10.31
CA GLU A 144 10.89 4.92 11.45
C GLU A 144 9.92 3.79 11.08
N LYS A 145 10.29 2.54 11.43
CA LYS A 145 9.46 1.34 11.24
C LYS A 145 8.28 1.36 12.21
N GLY A 146 7.08 1.12 11.70
CA GLY A 146 5.94 0.77 12.54
C GLY A 146 6.17 -0.55 13.28
N THR A 147 5.45 -0.74 14.38
CA THR A 147 5.66 -1.85 15.32
C THR A 147 4.50 -2.85 15.37
N GLU A 148 3.39 -2.55 14.71
CA GLU A 148 2.19 -3.39 14.78
C GLU A 148 1.43 -3.44 13.45
N ILE A 149 0.79 -4.58 13.20
CA ILE A 149 -0.27 -4.70 12.20
C ILE A 149 -1.55 -4.24 12.90
N LEU A 150 -2.33 -3.34 12.32
CA LEU A 150 -3.58 -2.90 12.96
C LEU A 150 -4.77 -3.78 12.57
N PRO A 151 -5.76 -3.96 13.47
CA PRO A 151 -6.99 -4.64 13.12
C PRO A 151 -7.73 -3.88 12.01
N PRO A 152 -8.37 -4.59 11.06
CA PRO A 152 -9.21 -3.95 10.06
C PRO A 152 -10.48 -3.39 10.72
N PHE A 153 -10.99 -2.28 10.16
CA PHE A 153 -12.12 -1.53 10.71
C PHE A 153 -13.28 -1.47 9.72
N ASP A 154 -14.50 -1.28 10.25
CA ASP A 154 -15.71 -1.24 9.45
C ASP A 154 -15.92 0.15 8.84
N THR A 155 -16.34 0.18 7.58
CA THR A 155 -16.66 1.40 6.82
C THR A 155 -17.90 1.16 5.98
N ALA A 156 -18.42 2.22 5.32
CA ALA A 156 -19.56 2.10 4.41
C ALA A 156 -19.29 1.18 3.20
N ILE A 157 -18.02 0.95 2.86
CA ILE A 157 -17.59 0.11 1.71
C ILE A 157 -17.23 -1.33 2.13
N GLY A 158 -17.29 -1.65 3.42
CA GLY A 158 -16.87 -2.93 3.97
C GLY A 158 -15.74 -2.80 5.00
N ARG A 159 -15.21 -3.95 5.44
CA ARG A 159 -14.15 -4.02 6.45
C ARG A 159 -12.77 -3.82 5.83
N VAL A 160 -12.11 -2.70 6.13
CA VAL A 160 -10.86 -2.24 5.50
C VAL A 160 -9.66 -2.57 6.38
N GLY A 161 -8.66 -3.26 5.81
CA GLY A 161 -7.33 -3.43 6.38
C GLY A 161 -6.30 -2.53 5.69
N LEU A 162 -5.43 -1.90 6.49
CA LEU A 162 -4.44 -0.94 6.00
C LEU A 162 -3.06 -1.60 5.84
N SER A 163 -2.40 -1.32 4.72
CA SER A 163 -1.00 -1.66 4.45
C SER A 163 -0.41 -0.63 3.48
N ILE A 164 0.92 -0.51 3.39
CA ILE A 164 1.58 0.50 2.55
C ILE A 164 2.67 -0.15 1.71
N CYS A 165 2.61 0.05 0.39
CA CYS A 165 3.70 -0.15 -0.55
C CYS A 165 4.50 -1.44 -0.34
N PHE A 166 5.65 -1.37 0.32
CA PHE A 166 6.56 -2.49 0.49
C PHE A 166 5.98 -3.64 1.33
N ASP A 167 4.97 -3.36 2.17
CA ASP A 167 4.15 -4.37 2.84
C ASP A 167 3.54 -5.38 1.85
N LEU A 168 3.28 -4.95 0.61
CA LEU A 168 2.78 -5.80 -0.47
C LEU A 168 3.65 -7.04 -0.72
N ARG A 169 4.95 -6.99 -0.41
CA ARG A 169 5.86 -8.12 -0.63
C ARG A 169 5.74 -9.23 0.40
N PHE A 170 5.12 -8.96 1.55
CA PHE A 170 5.05 -9.85 2.69
C PHE A 170 3.62 -10.38 2.83
N PRO A 171 3.30 -11.61 2.38
CA PRO A 171 1.93 -12.14 2.46
C PRO A 171 1.40 -12.21 3.90
N GLU A 172 2.27 -12.26 4.90
CA GLU A 172 1.94 -12.43 6.31
C GLU A 172 1.01 -11.34 6.83
N ILE A 173 1.23 -10.07 6.44
CA ILE A 173 0.37 -8.94 6.85
C ILE A 173 -1.02 -9.07 6.25
N SER A 174 -1.12 -9.39 4.96
CA SER A 174 -2.39 -9.52 4.24
C SER A 174 -3.21 -10.68 4.79
N LEU A 175 -2.54 -11.81 5.08
CA LEU A 175 -3.17 -12.96 5.72
C LEU A 175 -3.61 -12.63 7.15
N ALA A 176 -2.84 -11.83 7.91
CA ALA A 176 -3.22 -11.40 9.25
C ALA A 176 -4.49 -10.52 9.23
N LEU A 177 -4.57 -9.58 8.28
CA LEU A 177 -5.75 -8.75 8.07
C LEU A 177 -6.96 -9.59 7.65
N LYS A 178 -6.79 -10.55 6.73
CA LYS A 178 -7.86 -11.46 6.30
C LYS A 178 -8.39 -12.33 7.44
N ARG A 179 -7.53 -12.82 8.34
CA ARG A 179 -7.99 -13.58 9.52
C ARG A 179 -8.93 -12.77 10.42
N GLN A 180 -8.75 -11.45 10.43
CA GLN A 180 -9.65 -10.51 11.11
C GLN A 180 -10.79 -10.02 10.20
N ASN A 181 -11.13 -10.83 9.20
CA ASN A 181 -12.21 -10.62 8.26
C ASN A 181 -12.08 -9.36 7.37
N ALA A 182 -10.87 -8.84 7.14
CA ALA A 182 -10.70 -7.75 6.16
C ALA A 182 -11.30 -8.17 4.81
N GLN A 183 -12.24 -7.39 4.29
CA GLN A 183 -12.89 -7.57 2.99
C GLN A 183 -12.20 -6.75 1.90
N ILE A 184 -11.49 -5.70 2.32
CA ILE A 184 -10.68 -4.81 1.49
C ILE A 184 -9.30 -4.69 2.15
N ILE A 185 -8.23 -4.74 1.36
CA ILE A 185 -6.86 -4.48 1.82
C ILE A 185 -6.24 -3.40 0.93
N THR A 186 -5.65 -2.37 1.54
CA THR A 186 -5.07 -1.25 0.79
C THR A 186 -3.56 -1.39 0.62
N TYR A 187 -3.02 -0.90 -0.50
CA TYR A 187 -1.57 -0.72 -0.72
C TYR A 187 -1.27 0.60 -1.45
N PRO A 188 -1.60 1.78 -0.86
CA PRO A 188 -1.06 3.04 -1.34
C PRO A 188 0.45 2.97 -1.49
N SER A 189 0.97 3.47 -2.62
CA SER A 189 2.34 3.13 -3.05
C SER A 189 3.04 4.20 -3.89
N ALA A 190 4.37 4.27 -3.76
CA ALA A 190 5.26 4.99 -4.66
C ALA A 190 6.29 4.06 -5.33
N PHE A 191 5.82 2.98 -5.99
CA PHE A 191 6.64 1.93 -6.60
C PHE A 191 7.62 2.47 -7.66
N THR A 192 8.84 1.94 -7.69
CA THR A 192 9.84 2.31 -8.72
C THR A 192 9.49 1.69 -10.07
N VAL A 193 9.80 2.37 -11.17
CA VAL A 193 9.42 1.91 -12.53
C VAL A 193 9.91 0.49 -12.86
N PRO A 194 11.19 0.09 -12.62
CA PRO A 194 11.65 -1.24 -12.99
C PRO A 194 10.94 -2.35 -12.21
N THR A 195 10.73 -2.14 -10.90
CA THR A 195 10.06 -3.14 -10.06
C THR A 195 8.55 -3.14 -10.26
N GLY A 196 7.96 -1.99 -10.57
CA GLY A 196 6.55 -1.85 -10.90
C GLY A 196 6.18 -2.63 -12.15
N LYS A 197 6.95 -2.48 -13.23
CA LYS A 197 6.77 -3.23 -14.48
C LYS A 197 6.75 -4.75 -14.27
N ALA A 198 7.58 -5.25 -13.35
CA ALA A 198 7.75 -6.68 -13.15
C ALA A 198 6.77 -7.27 -12.11
N HIS A 199 6.46 -6.53 -11.04
CA HIS A 199 5.86 -7.13 -9.84
C HIS A 199 4.52 -6.51 -9.41
N TRP A 200 4.21 -5.28 -9.83
CA TRP A 200 3.08 -4.53 -9.27
C TRP A 200 1.75 -5.28 -9.39
N GLU A 201 1.32 -5.57 -10.61
CA GLU A 201 0.07 -6.27 -10.86
C GLU A 201 0.09 -7.70 -10.32
N ALA A 202 1.21 -8.42 -10.51
CA ALA A 202 1.33 -9.81 -10.06
C ALA A 202 1.13 -9.94 -8.53
N LEU A 203 1.78 -9.06 -7.75
CA LEU A 203 1.65 -9.07 -6.29
C LEU A 203 0.26 -8.64 -5.84
N LEU A 204 -0.30 -7.56 -6.40
CA LEU A 204 -1.65 -7.09 -6.03
C LEU A 204 -2.72 -8.15 -6.29
N ARG A 205 -2.65 -8.81 -7.44
CA ARG A 205 -3.55 -9.92 -7.78
C ARG A 205 -3.34 -11.11 -6.87
N ALA A 206 -2.09 -11.47 -6.56
CA ALA A 206 -1.80 -12.53 -5.60
C ALA A 206 -2.42 -12.24 -4.23
N ARG A 207 -2.30 -11.02 -3.71
CA ARG A 207 -2.94 -10.61 -2.44
C ARG A 207 -4.44 -10.74 -2.49
N ALA A 208 -5.07 -10.30 -3.59
CA ALA A 208 -6.52 -10.40 -3.73
C ALA A 208 -7.00 -11.86 -3.72
N ILE A 209 -6.29 -12.74 -4.45
CA ILE A 209 -6.62 -14.17 -4.58
C ILE A 209 -6.41 -14.90 -3.24
N GLU A 210 -5.22 -14.78 -2.63
CA GLU A 210 -4.88 -15.55 -1.43
C GLU A 210 -5.64 -15.08 -0.19
N THR A 211 -6.09 -13.82 -0.19
CA THR A 211 -6.93 -13.29 0.89
C THR A 211 -8.41 -13.34 0.56
N GLN A 212 -8.83 -13.57 -0.69
CA GLN A 212 -10.23 -13.47 -1.13
C GLN A 212 -10.87 -12.16 -0.62
N SER A 213 -10.20 -11.07 -0.92
CA SER A 213 -10.55 -9.71 -0.54
C SER A 213 -10.30 -8.79 -1.73
N TYR A 214 -11.01 -7.67 -1.78
CA TYR A 214 -10.63 -6.61 -2.70
C TYR A 214 -9.26 -6.06 -2.32
N VAL A 215 -8.47 -5.71 -3.32
CA VAL A 215 -7.22 -5.00 -3.14
C VAL A 215 -7.33 -3.65 -3.84
N ILE A 216 -7.07 -2.58 -3.09
CA ILE A 216 -7.12 -1.19 -3.59
C ILE A 216 -5.74 -0.59 -3.46
N ALA A 217 -5.13 -0.22 -4.58
CA ALA A 217 -3.77 0.27 -4.60
C ALA A 217 -3.67 1.58 -5.39
N ALA A 218 -3.74 2.69 -4.65
CA ALA A 218 -3.46 4.03 -5.17
C ALA A 218 -1.95 4.22 -5.34
N ALA A 219 -1.51 4.66 -6.52
CA ALA A 219 -0.10 4.76 -6.84
C ALA A 219 0.30 6.19 -7.21
N GLN A 220 1.49 6.59 -6.77
CA GLN A 220 2.19 7.75 -7.32
C GLN A 220 2.67 7.43 -8.74
N ALA A 221 2.68 8.42 -9.62
CA ALA A 221 3.05 8.23 -11.02
C ALA A 221 3.94 9.33 -11.59
N GLY A 222 4.76 8.96 -12.56
CA GLY A 222 5.60 9.90 -13.29
C GLY A 222 6.84 10.37 -12.52
N PRO A 223 7.57 11.34 -13.08
CA PRO A 223 8.77 11.91 -12.48
C PRO A 223 8.41 12.84 -11.32
N HIS A 224 9.08 12.63 -10.19
CA HIS A 224 8.92 13.34 -8.92
C HIS A 224 10.03 14.36 -8.67
N ASN A 225 11.23 14.05 -9.16
CA ASN A 225 12.43 14.89 -9.17
C ASN A 225 13.46 14.21 -10.10
N GLU A 226 14.66 14.79 -10.26
CA GLU A 226 15.71 14.25 -11.14
C GLU A 226 16.10 12.79 -10.85
N LYS A 227 15.87 12.31 -9.63
CA LYS A 227 16.33 10.99 -9.15
C LYS A 227 15.20 10.01 -8.87
N ARG A 228 13.93 10.46 -8.91
CA ARG A 228 12.78 9.65 -8.50
C ARG A 228 11.66 9.70 -9.52
N THR A 229 11.23 8.52 -9.95
CA THR A 229 10.08 8.32 -10.83
C THR A 229 9.28 7.14 -10.32
N SER A 230 7.96 7.27 -10.25
CA SER A 230 7.07 6.19 -9.84
C SER A 230 6.32 5.57 -11.01
N TYR A 231 5.98 4.29 -10.86
CA TYR A 231 5.39 3.46 -11.91
C TYR A 231 3.94 3.83 -12.24
N GLY A 232 3.19 4.37 -11.28
CA GLY A 232 1.75 4.55 -11.42
C GLY A 232 1.00 3.22 -11.44
N HIS A 233 0.06 3.10 -12.37
CA HIS A 233 -0.78 1.92 -12.60
C HIS A 233 -1.67 1.58 -11.40
N SER A 234 -2.24 2.62 -10.79
CA SER A 234 -3.22 2.47 -9.73
C SER A 234 -4.32 1.50 -10.13
N MET A 235 -4.73 0.59 -9.24
CA MET A 235 -5.72 -0.44 -9.61
C MET A 235 -6.54 -0.98 -8.44
N ILE A 236 -7.76 -1.43 -8.78
CA ILE A 236 -8.65 -2.20 -7.92
C ILE A 236 -8.67 -3.64 -8.46
N VAL A 237 -8.42 -4.60 -7.57
CA VAL A 237 -8.52 -6.04 -7.88
C VAL A 237 -9.63 -6.66 -7.04
N ASN A 238 -10.51 -7.45 -7.66
CA ASN A 238 -11.59 -8.13 -6.95
C ASN A 238 -11.10 -9.39 -6.20
N PRO A 239 -11.93 -10.00 -5.32
CA PRO A 239 -11.56 -11.19 -4.55
C PRO A 239 -11.18 -12.43 -5.38
N TRP A 240 -11.48 -12.43 -6.68
CA TRP A 240 -11.11 -13.50 -7.62
C TRP A 240 -9.79 -13.22 -8.35
N GLY A 241 -9.17 -12.06 -8.12
CA GLY A 241 -7.93 -11.65 -8.78
C GLY A 241 -8.13 -10.99 -10.13
N GLU A 242 -9.34 -10.56 -10.49
CA GLU A 242 -9.59 -9.77 -11.70
C GLU A 242 -9.34 -8.29 -11.42
N VAL A 243 -8.66 -7.61 -12.34
CA VAL A 243 -8.43 -6.16 -12.26
C VAL A 243 -9.69 -5.45 -12.78
N VAL A 244 -10.49 -4.90 -11.86
CA VAL A 244 -11.80 -4.30 -12.15
C VAL A 244 -11.73 -2.80 -12.44
N ALA A 245 -10.64 -2.14 -12.04
CA ALA A 245 -10.31 -0.77 -12.42
C ALA A 245 -8.81 -0.60 -12.46
N LYS A 246 -8.30 0.15 -13.45
CA LYS A 246 -6.88 0.39 -13.63
C LYS A 246 -6.64 1.72 -14.33
N LEU A 247 -5.66 2.45 -13.83
CA LEU A 247 -5.09 3.61 -14.49
C LEU A 247 -3.78 3.20 -15.21
N GLY A 248 -3.32 4.01 -16.17
CA GLY A 248 -2.00 3.87 -16.84
C GLY A 248 -0.82 4.31 -15.96
N GLY A 249 0.22 4.94 -16.53
CA GLY A 249 1.36 5.46 -15.75
C GLY A 249 1.83 6.86 -16.14
N GLU A 250 1.11 7.53 -17.04
CA GLU A 250 1.44 8.87 -17.53
C GLU A 250 0.17 9.71 -17.67
N TYR A 251 0.10 10.83 -16.95
CA TYR A 251 -1.04 11.76 -17.03
C TYR A 251 -0.57 13.19 -17.04
N LYS A 252 -1.37 14.03 -17.68
CA LYS A 252 -1.20 15.48 -17.67
C LYS A 252 -1.85 16.14 -16.45
N GLU A 253 -2.85 15.49 -15.86
CA GLU A 253 -3.65 15.96 -14.73
C GLU A 253 -3.91 14.81 -13.76
N PRO A 254 -4.23 15.07 -12.47
CA PRO A 254 -4.65 14.05 -11.52
C PRO A 254 -5.87 13.28 -12.04
N GLU A 255 -5.79 11.95 -12.07
CA GLU A 255 -6.84 11.09 -12.61
C GLU A 255 -7.40 10.11 -11.58
N ILE A 256 -8.62 9.65 -11.86
CA ILE A 256 -9.30 8.66 -11.04
C ILE A 256 -9.77 7.45 -11.85
N ALA A 257 -9.75 6.27 -11.24
CA ALA A 257 -10.50 5.11 -11.72
C ALA A 257 -11.49 4.65 -10.67
N THR A 258 -12.63 4.14 -11.14
CA THR A 258 -13.70 3.69 -10.25
C THR A 258 -14.08 2.23 -10.46
N ALA A 259 -14.43 1.57 -9.35
CA ALA A 259 -15.07 0.25 -9.36
C ALA A 259 -16.14 0.19 -8.27
N GLU A 260 -17.11 -0.69 -8.46
CA GLU A 260 -18.08 -1.04 -7.43
C GLU A 260 -17.55 -2.16 -6.54
N ILE A 261 -17.72 -2.00 -5.22
CA ILE A 261 -17.40 -3.08 -4.27
C ILE A 261 -18.64 -3.90 -3.97
N ASP A 262 -18.59 -5.15 -4.41
CA ASP A 262 -19.59 -6.17 -4.10
C ASP A 262 -19.13 -7.05 -2.93
N LEU A 263 -19.69 -6.82 -1.74
CA LEU A 263 -19.42 -7.64 -0.55
C LEU A 263 -20.09 -9.03 -0.63
N ASP A 264 -21.11 -9.20 -1.46
CA ASP A 264 -21.72 -10.50 -1.71
C ASP A 264 -20.77 -11.37 -2.54
N LEU A 265 -20.01 -10.77 -3.48
CA LEU A 265 -18.91 -11.46 -4.17
C LEU A 265 -17.82 -11.94 -3.20
N VAL A 266 -17.44 -11.10 -2.22
CA VAL A 266 -16.48 -11.51 -1.17
C VAL A 266 -17.01 -12.74 -0.41
N ALA A 267 -18.28 -12.69 0.03
CA ALA A 267 -18.90 -13.80 0.74
C ALA A 267 -19.01 -15.06 -0.14
N LYS A 268 -19.40 -14.90 -1.40
CA LYS A 268 -19.54 -15.98 -2.38
C LYS A 268 -18.21 -16.69 -2.62
N VAL A 269 -17.15 -15.95 -2.95
CA VAL A 269 -15.81 -16.52 -3.21
C VAL A 269 -15.29 -17.28 -1.99
N ARG A 270 -15.47 -16.74 -0.78
CA ARG A 270 -15.06 -17.40 0.47
C ARG A 270 -15.86 -18.66 0.77
N SER A 271 -17.14 -18.69 0.40
CA SER A 271 -18.04 -19.83 0.60
C SER A 271 -17.77 -20.94 -0.43
N GLU A 272 -17.63 -20.59 -1.71
CA GLU A 272 -17.44 -21.53 -2.81
C GLU A 272 -16.01 -22.09 -2.89
N MET A 273 -15.02 -21.35 -2.39
CA MET A 273 -13.62 -21.77 -2.35
C MET A 273 -13.01 -21.52 -0.95
N PRO A 274 -13.37 -22.30 0.07
CA PRO A 274 -12.84 -22.08 1.41
C PRO A 274 -11.34 -22.41 1.48
N LEU A 275 -10.51 -21.40 1.77
CA LEU A 275 -9.06 -21.57 1.94
C LEU A 275 -8.74 -22.08 3.35
N LEU A 276 -8.77 -23.41 3.52
CA LEU A 276 -8.49 -24.08 4.80
C LEU A 276 -6.97 -24.24 5.02
N ARG A 277 -6.41 -23.56 6.03
CA ARG A 277 -5.00 -23.67 6.40
C ARG A 277 -4.74 -24.93 7.21
N ARG A 278 -3.54 -25.49 7.05
CA ARG A 278 -3.00 -26.61 7.84
C ARG A 278 -2.26 -26.10 9.06
N THR A 279 -3.00 -25.53 10.02
CA THR A 279 -2.44 -25.01 11.28
C THR A 279 -1.80 -26.09 12.15
N ASP A 280 -2.14 -27.36 11.89
CA ASP A 280 -1.50 -28.55 12.45
C ASP A 280 -0.06 -28.76 11.92
N VAL A 281 0.26 -28.26 10.72
CA VAL A 281 1.58 -28.40 10.08
C VAL A 281 2.41 -27.12 10.24
N TYR A 282 1.81 -25.96 10.06
CA TYR A 282 2.48 -24.67 10.22
C TYR A 282 1.58 -23.73 11.06
N PRO A 283 1.98 -23.44 12.31
CA PRO A 283 1.17 -22.63 13.21
C PRO A 283 1.06 -21.18 12.72
N GLU A 284 0.15 -20.43 13.33
CA GLU A 284 0.00 -19.02 13.00
C GLU A 284 1.20 -18.20 13.45
N PHE A 285 1.71 -17.34 12.56
CA PHE A 285 2.87 -16.47 12.81
C PHE A 285 2.57 -15.32 13.78
N CYS A 286 1.31 -15.08 14.17
CA CYS A 286 0.92 -13.93 14.98
C CYS A 286 -0.16 -14.29 16.01
N THR A 287 0.27 -14.61 17.22
CA THR A 287 -0.55 -14.54 18.46
C THR A 287 -0.20 -13.27 19.27
N LEU A 288 0.01 -12.13 18.61
CA LEU A 288 0.52 -10.90 19.28
C LEU A 288 -0.51 -9.77 19.43
N PHE A 289 -1.80 -10.04 19.21
CA PHE A 289 -2.85 -9.04 19.43
C PHE A 289 -3.38 -8.98 20.87
N GLN A 290 -2.78 -9.71 21.80
CA GLN A 290 -3.15 -9.65 23.21
C GLN A 290 -1.91 -9.50 24.08
N THR A 291 -1.81 -8.31 24.69
CA THR A 291 -1.16 -7.97 25.96
C THR A 291 0.21 -8.58 26.26
N SER A 292 1.17 -7.69 26.49
CA SER A 292 2.42 -7.89 27.24
C SER A 292 2.44 -9.14 28.15
N THR A 293 3.53 -9.90 27.99
CA THR A 293 3.92 -11.16 28.66
C THR A 293 3.49 -12.44 27.93
N TRP A 294 4.50 -13.27 27.62
CA TRP A 294 4.44 -14.64 27.07
C TRP A 294 4.47 -14.81 25.56
N CYS A 295 5.66 -14.64 24.96
CA CYS A 295 6.05 -15.47 23.81
C CYS A 295 7.58 -15.68 23.76
N THR A 296 8.11 -16.44 24.70
CA THR A 296 9.54 -16.86 24.73
C THR A 296 9.69 -18.38 24.81
N SER A 297 8.70 -19.16 24.37
CA SER A 297 8.67 -20.61 24.61
C SER A 297 8.67 -21.51 23.37
N LEU A 298 8.83 -20.99 22.15
CA LEU A 298 8.82 -21.84 20.94
C LEU A 298 10.16 -21.97 20.21
N TYR A 299 11.25 -21.41 20.73
CA TYR A 299 12.58 -21.49 20.12
C TYR A 299 13.65 -22.19 20.96
N THR A 300 13.26 -23.11 21.86
CA THR A 300 14.22 -23.92 22.61
C THR A 300 14.03 -25.41 22.34
N LYS A 301 15.05 -25.97 21.67
CA LYS A 301 15.39 -27.39 21.50
C LYS A 301 14.57 -28.18 20.49
N GLN A 302 15.04 -28.14 19.24
CA GLN A 302 15.13 -29.36 18.46
C GLN A 302 16.47 -29.38 17.71
N SER A 303 17.48 -29.96 18.37
CA SER A 303 18.72 -30.36 17.72
C SER A 303 18.39 -31.51 16.78
N PHE A 304 18.19 -31.23 15.50
CA PHE A 304 18.16 -32.28 14.49
C PHE A 304 19.59 -32.72 14.21
N ALA A 305 19.87 -34.00 14.43
CA ALA A 305 21.09 -34.64 13.98
C ALA A 305 21.18 -34.48 12.46
N VAL A 306 22.32 -33.99 11.98
CA VAL A 306 22.62 -33.92 10.54
C VAL A 306 22.93 -35.34 10.09
N GLU A 307 21.93 -36.03 9.55
CA GLU A 307 22.16 -37.23 8.74
C GLU A 307 22.31 -36.81 7.27
N ASP A 308 23.31 -37.40 6.62
CA ASP A 308 23.81 -37.08 5.27
C ASP A 308 22.70 -36.88 4.22
N ILE A 309 22.48 -35.61 3.83
CA ILE A 309 21.71 -35.29 2.62
C ILE A 309 22.58 -35.62 1.40
N ARG A 310 22.29 -36.76 0.77
CA ARG A 310 22.78 -37.08 -0.58
C ARG A 310 22.14 -36.13 -1.59
N ILE A 311 22.91 -35.19 -2.10
CA ILE A 311 22.52 -34.29 -3.19
C ILE A 311 22.49 -35.10 -4.50
N TYR A 312 21.30 -35.37 -5.03
CA TYR A 312 21.14 -35.79 -6.42
C TYR A 312 21.16 -34.55 -7.32
N THR A 313 22.27 -34.34 -8.02
CA THR A 313 22.39 -33.30 -9.05
C THR A 313 21.66 -33.75 -10.32
N LEU A 314 20.43 -33.28 -10.52
CA LEU A 314 19.78 -33.32 -11.83
C LEU A 314 20.42 -32.26 -12.73
N ARG A 315 21.25 -32.69 -13.68
CA ARG A 315 21.77 -31.81 -14.75
C ARG A 315 20.61 -31.31 -15.62
N PRO A 316 20.56 -30.03 -16.02
CA PRO A 316 19.57 -29.54 -16.96
C PRO A 316 19.90 -30.06 -18.38
N ARG A 317 19.02 -30.88 -18.95
CA ARG A 317 18.97 -31.12 -20.41
C ARG A 317 18.01 -30.12 -21.03
N THR A 318 18.50 -28.92 -21.32
CA THR A 318 17.80 -28.00 -22.23
C THR A 318 18.25 -28.33 -23.65
N ARG A 319 17.40 -28.99 -24.44
CA ARG A 319 17.58 -29.11 -25.90
C ARG A 319 16.90 -27.91 -26.54
N ILE A 320 17.70 -27.00 -27.11
CA ILE A 320 17.22 -26.02 -28.08
C ILE A 320 17.03 -26.79 -29.39
N LEU A 321 15.78 -26.93 -29.83
CA LEU A 321 15.46 -27.40 -31.18
C LEU A 321 15.48 -26.16 -32.10
N SER A 322 16.52 -26.04 -32.91
CA SER A 322 16.55 -25.12 -34.04
C SER A 322 15.63 -25.65 -35.14
N VAL A 323 14.64 -24.85 -35.53
CA VAL A 323 13.82 -25.06 -36.72
C VAL A 323 14.53 -24.38 -37.89
N PRO A 324 14.81 -25.06 -39.02
CA PRO A 324 15.27 -24.38 -40.22
C PRO A 324 14.09 -23.69 -40.91
N ILE A 325 14.24 -22.40 -41.21
CA ILE A 325 13.35 -21.63 -42.09
C ILE A 325 13.84 -21.88 -43.54
N PRO A 326 12.92 -22.05 -44.52
CA PRO A 326 13.26 -22.39 -45.90
C PRO A 326 14.11 -21.35 -46.64
#